data_AF-A0A496P9B4-F1
#
_entry.id   AF-A0A496P9B4-F1
#
_cell.length_a   1.000
_cell.length_b   1.000
_cell.length_c   1.000
_cell.angle_alpha   90.00
_cell.angle_beta   90.00
_cell.angle_gamma   90.00
#
_symmetry.space_group_name_H-M   'P 1'
#
loop_
_entity.id
_entity.type
_entity.pdbx_description
1 polymer ?
#
loop_
_entity_poly.entity_id
_entity_poly.type
_entity_poly.pdbx_seq_one_letter_code
_entity_poly.pdbx_strand_id
1 'polypeptide(L)'
;MFSPYSINKKQNTKHYNKGDWQTPAVMFSEGMHPAGQFMPAPYLPFVRGKGEEVYTHVVVSTGKVVAFDSNGYLVPAGILDSDAAYTVVDVQEGVVGPDGNPVVAGEKVADKMKAAGITVSAPVGVAFFDYLRNPGGDGINPLDLNFQNLNYQNRVTFTTDYVVELPIVESDEVYAKAPMAGIAAFIAAKGPNAGTGTVADFTTIKPGDFESFDKNSNLIVTTDKTGDKVIGQVLQVVKPRANSMLKYVRTSSNGGGELNKMPGSATDGVGHKLSYSGGYGLVRVNLINR
;
A
#
# COMPACT_ATOMS: atom_id res chain seq x y z
N MET A 1 -21.21 -10.28 -39.37
CA MET A 1 -19.90 -9.70 -39.74
C MET A 1 -19.52 -8.74 -38.61
N PHE A 2 -18.54 -9.08 -37.78
CA PHE A 2 -18.19 -8.30 -36.58
C PHE A 2 -17.38 -7.04 -36.93
N SER A 3 -17.56 -5.99 -36.12
CA SER A 3 -17.10 -4.61 -36.33
C SER A 3 -15.56 -4.41 -36.35
N PRO A 4 -15.04 -3.39 -37.07
CA PRO A 4 -13.62 -3.17 -37.38
C PRO A 4 -12.73 -2.69 -36.23
N TYR A 5 -13.17 -2.70 -34.97
CA TYR A 5 -12.35 -2.34 -33.80
C TYR A 5 -11.42 -3.49 -33.38
N SER A 6 -10.65 -3.93 -34.37
CA SER A 6 -9.56 -4.89 -34.36
C SER A 6 -8.83 -5.00 -33.01
N ILE A 7 -9.02 -6.14 -32.34
CA ILE A 7 -7.96 -6.73 -31.52
C ILE A 7 -6.76 -6.90 -32.46
N ASN A 8 -5.66 -6.21 -32.16
CA ASN A 8 -4.43 -6.23 -32.94
C ASN A 8 -4.03 -7.68 -33.29
N LYS A 9 -4.28 -8.12 -34.53
CA LYS A 9 -3.99 -9.49 -34.98
C LYS A 9 -2.48 -9.81 -35.03
N LYS A 10 -1.60 -8.81 -34.90
CA LYS A 10 -0.14 -9.00 -34.96
C LYS A 10 0.48 -9.34 -33.62
N GLN A 11 -0.20 -9.09 -32.50
CA GLN A 11 0.30 -9.38 -31.16
C GLN A 11 -0.67 -10.29 -30.43
N ASN A 12 -0.51 -11.60 -30.64
CA ASN A 12 -1.34 -12.64 -30.00
C ASN A 12 -1.05 -12.80 -28.50
N THR A 13 -0.04 -12.10 -27.99
CA THR A 13 0.46 -12.20 -26.62
C THR A 13 1.00 -10.86 -26.17
N LYS A 14 0.75 -10.49 -24.91
CA LYS A 14 1.41 -9.33 -24.28
C LYS A 14 2.82 -9.72 -23.86
N HIS A 15 3.77 -8.81 -24.10
CA HIS A 15 5.15 -8.98 -23.63
C HIS A 15 5.22 -8.68 -22.13
N TYR A 16 6.17 -9.31 -21.44
CA TYR A 16 6.45 -9.05 -20.03
C TYR A 16 6.97 -7.65 -19.82
N ASN A 17 6.48 -6.99 -18.77
CA ASN A 17 7.19 -5.87 -18.20
C ASN A 17 8.31 -6.44 -17.32
N LYS A 18 9.53 -5.93 -17.50
CA LYS A 18 10.73 -6.45 -16.83
C LYS A 18 11.18 -5.57 -15.66
N GLY A 19 10.52 -4.42 -15.44
CA GLY A 19 10.84 -3.46 -14.38
C GLY A 19 9.71 -2.46 -14.18
N ASP A 20 9.89 -1.50 -13.27
CA ASP A 20 8.96 -0.36 -13.04
C ASP A 20 7.50 -0.77 -12.81
N TRP A 21 7.28 -1.72 -11.89
CA TRP A 21 5.94 -2.17 -11.56
C TRP A 21 5.12 -1.07 -10.91
N GLN A 22 3.97 -0.75 -11.52
CA GLN A 22 3.06 0.23 -10.98
C GLN A 22 2.32 -0.32 -9.76
N THR A 23 2.35 0.44 -8.66
CA THR A 23 1.53 0.17 -7.49
C THR A 23 0.06 0.22 -7.88
N PRO A 24 -0.72 -0.84 -7.62
CA PRO A 24 -2.13 -0.85 -7.97
C PRO A 24 -2.92 0.28 -7.29
N ALA A 25 -3.73 1.02 -8.06
CA ALA A 25 -4.55 2.09 -7.51
C ALA A 25 -5.66 1.54 -6.61
N VAL A 26 -5.63 1.88 -5.32
CA VAL A 26 -6.62 1.44 -4.30
C VAL A 26 -7.92 2.24 -4.31
N MET A 27 -8.05 3.15 -5.25
CA MET A 27 -9.08 4.17 -5.26
C MET A 27 -10.33 3.75 -6.02
N PHE A 28 -11.54 3.98 -5.46
CA PHE A 28 -12.80 3.54 -6.08
C PHE A 28 -13.81 4.67 -6.37
N SER A 29 -13.92 5.71 -5.54
CA SER A 29 -14.89 6.82 -5.72
C SER A 29 -14.20 8.18 -5.89
N GLU A 30 -14.92 9.29 -5.91
CA GLU A 30 -14.31 10.59 -5.59
C GLU A 30 -14.24 10.76 -4.07
N GLY A 31 -13.41 11.69 -3.60
CA GLY A 31 -13.42 12.13 -2.21
C GLY A 31 -12.45 13.27 -1.95
N MET A 32 -12.14 13.52 -0.69
CA MET A 32 -11.51 14.77 -0.27
C MET A 32 -10.02 14.60 -0.02
N HIS A 33 -9.25 15.59 -0.48
CA HIS A 33 -7.82 15.70 -0.22
C HIS A 33 -7.62 16.97 0.61
N PRO A 34 -7.22 16.87 1.88
CA PRO A 34 -6.97 18.04 2.70
C PRO A 34 -5.88 18.92 2.05
N ALA A 35 -6.17 20.21 1.97
CA ALA A 35 -5.21 21.20 1.49
C ALA A 35 -4.14 21.38 2.56
N GLY A 36 -2.92 20.93 2.28
CA GLY A 36 -1.80 21.06 3.21
C GLY A 36 -0.46 20.83 2.53
N GLN A 37 0.60 21.21 3.24
CA GLN A 37 1.98 20.98 2.81
C GLN A 37 2.56 19.88 3.70
N PHE A 38 2.38 18.63 3.30
CA PHE A 38 2.82 17.48 4.08
C PHE A 38 4.02 16.80 3.43
N MET A 39 4.83 16.14 4.25
CA MET A 39 5.97 15.34 3.82
C MET A 39 6.05 14.05 4.64
N PRO A 40 6.54 12.96 4.05
CA PRO A 40 6.87 11.77 4.83
C PRO A 40 8.05 12.07 5.76
N ALA A 41 8.09 11.40 6.91
CA ALA A 41 9.17 11.60 7.86
C ALA A 41 10.53 11.15 7.26
N PRO A 42 11.62 11.90 7.49
CA PRO A 42 12.92 11.65 6.87
C PRO A 42 13.59 10.37 7.37
N TYR A 43 13.19 9.89 8.55
CA TYR A 43 13.73 8.70 9.19
C TYR A 43 12.97 7.41 8.84
N LEU A 44 12.00 7.45 7.93
CA LEU A 44 11.26 6.25 7.53
C LEU A 44 12.16 5.28 6.76
N PRO A 45 12.03 3.96 7.02
CA PRO A 45 12.78 2.95 6.29
C PRO A 45 12.26 2.81 4.86
N PHE A 46 13.12 2.36 3.96
CA PHE A 46 12.76 2.10 2.57
C PHE A 46 12.04 0.77 2.44
N VAL A 47 10.87 0.82 1.81
CA VAL A 47 10.02 -0.36 1.58
C VAL A 47 10.40 -1.07 0.29
N ARG A 48 10.59 -0.30 -0.79
CA ARG A 48 11.00 -0.80 -2.11
C ARG A 48 11.57 0.32 -2.98
N GLY A 49 12.38 -0.02 -3.97
CA GLY A 49 12.74 0.90 -5.05
C GLY A 49 11.55 1.17 -5.98
N LYS A 50 11.46 2.38 -6.55
CA LYS A 50 10.38 2.74 -7.48
C LYS A 50 10.63 2.26 -8.92
N GLY A 51 11.89 2.02 -9.28
CA GLY A 51 12.24 1.59 -10.63
C GLY A 51 13.69 1.89 -10.99
N GLU A 52 14.09 1.53 -12.21
CA GLU A 52 15.41 1.90 -12.76
C GLU A 52 15.42 3.34 -13.28
N GLU A 53 14.27 3.86 -13.73
CA GLU A 53 14.14 5.22 -14.26
C GLU A 53 13.99 6.29 -13.16
N VAL A 54 13.52 5.89 -11.97
CA VAL A 54 13.32 6.77 -10.82
C VAL A 54 14.18 6.28 -9.67
N TYR A 55 15.33 6.93 -9.47
CA TYR A 55 16.32 6.62 -8.44
C TYR A 55 15.84 7.06 -7.05
N THR A 56 14.73 6.52 -6.59
CA THR A 56 14.20 6.79 -5.25
C THR A 56 13.42 5.59 -4.71
N HIS A 57 13.22 5.61 -3.40
CA HIS A 57 12.54 4.57 -2.67
C HIS A 57 11.14 5.02 -2.26
N VAL A 58 10.22 4.06 -2.25
CA VAL A 58 8.92 4.22 -1.61
C VAL A 58 9.09 3.98 -0.12
N VAL A 59 8.61 4.90 0.70
CA VAL A 59 8.59 4.80 2.17
C VAL A 59 7.20 4.45 2.70
N VAL A 60 6.14 4.92 2.03
CA VAL A 60 4.76 4.57 2.34
C VAL A 60 4.04 4.25 1.04
N SER A 61 3.36 3.10 0.99
CA SER A 61 2.63 2.72 -0.22
C SER A 61 1.23 3.32 -0.23
N THR A 62 0.72 3.51 -1.45
CA THR A 62 -0.66 3.89 -1.72
C THR A 62 -1.64 3.00 -0.95
N GLY A 63 -2.61 3.60 -0.26
CA GLY A 63 -3.65 2.91 0.51
C GLY A 63 -3.28 2.54 1.93
N LYS A 64 -2.04 2.76 2.36
CA LYS A 64 -1.64 2.56 3.76
C LYS A 64 -2.25 3.65 4.64
N VAL A 65 -2.63 3.26 5.85
CA VAL A 65 -3.15 4.20 6.85
C VAL A 65 -2.02 5.09 7.37
N VAL A 66 -2.25 6.41 7.35
CA VAL A 66 -1.27 7.41 7.75
C VAL A 66 -1.74 8.23 8.95
N ALA A 67 -0.77 8.73 9.71
CA ALA A 67 -0.94 9.62 10.86
C ALA A 67 0.19 10.66 10.86
N PHE A 68 0.10 11.66 11.73
CA PHE A 68 1.18 12.61 11.97
C PHE A 68 2.07 12.14 13.11
N ASP A 69 3.38 12.32 12.97
CA ASP A 69 4.29 12.29 14.11
C ASP A 69 4.23 13.62 14.90
N SER A 70 4.86 13.68 16.06
CA SER A 70 4.95 14.87 16.90
C SER A 70 5.66 16.06 16.23
N ASN A 71 6.38 15.83 15.14
CA ASN A 71 7.09 16.84 14.37
C ASN A 71 6.29 17.34 13.15
N GLY A 72 5.09 16.80 12.92
CA GLY A 72 4.20 17.18 11.82
C GLY A 72 4.47 16.46 10.50
N TYR A 73 5.32 15.43 10.48
CA TYR A 73 5.54 14.58 9.32
C TYR A 73 4.52 13.45 9.24
N LEU A 74 4.22 13.00 8.03
CA LEU A 74 3.37 11.83 7.81
C LEU A 74 4.16 10.53 8.00
N VAL A 75 3.58 9.63 8.77
CA VAL A 75 4.11 8.29 9.06
C VAL A 75 3.00 7.25 8.93
N PRO A 76 3.32 5.96 8.70
CA PRO A 76 2.35 4.89 8.85
C PRO A 76 1.75 4.90 10.27
N ALA A 77 0.43 4.90 10.40
CA ALA A 77 -0.22 5.00 11.72
C ALA A 77 0.17 3.88 12.71
N GLY A 78 0.48 2.68 12.22
CA GLY A 78 0.93 1.55 13.05
C GLY A 78 2.42 1.54 13.39
N ILE A 79 3.20 2.56 12.98
CA ILE A 79 4.68 2.51 13.00
C ILE A 79 5.27 2.28 14.40
N LEU A 80 4.63 2.77 15.47
CA LEU A 80 5.11 2.59 16.85
C LEU A 80 4.98 1.15 17.37
N ASP A 81 4.14 0.34 16.74
CA ASP A 81 3.95 -1.08 17.06
C ASP A 81 4.56 -1.98 15.98
N SER A 82 5.21 -1.39 14.97
CA SER A 82 5.78 -2.10 13.83
C SER A 82 7.06 -2.84 14.16
N ASP A 83 7.26 -3.98 13.50
CA ASP A 83 8.52 -4.73 13.50
C ASP A 83 9.47 -4.30 12.38
N ALA A 84 9.15 -3.25 11.63
CA ALA A 84 10.01 -2.72 10.59
C ALA A 84 11.38 -2.31 11.15
N ALA A 85 12.43 -2.78 10.50
CA ALA A 85 13.81 -2.49 10.85
C ALA A 85 14.53 -1.85 9.66
N TYR A 86 15.52 -1.01 9.97
CA TYR A 86 16.39 -0.45 8.94
C TYR A 86 17.19 -1.56 8.24
N THR A 87 17.35 -1.42 6.94
CA THR A 87 18.08 -2.35 6.08
C THR A 87 19.47 -1.81 5.77
N VAL A 88 20.30 -2.64 5.13
CA VAL A 88 21.62 -2.20 4.64
C VAL A 88 21.48 -1.06 3.61
N VAL A 89 20.39 -1.07 2.83
CA VAL A 89 20.12 -0.01 1.84
C VAL A 89 19.87 1.33 2.52
N ASP A 90 19.11 1.35 3.63
CA ASP A 90 18.85 2.57 4.40
C ASP A 90 20.17 3.20 4.91
N VAL A 91 21.11 2.36 5.36
CA VAL A 91 22.43 2.81 5.81
C VAL A 91 23.26 3.36 4.65
N GLN A 92 23.31 2.66 3.52
CA GLN A 92 24.07 3.06 2.34
C GLN A 92 23.59 4.38 1.73
N GLU A 93 22.29 4.61 1.80
CA GLU A 93 21.61 5.81 1.30
C GLU A 93 21.59 6.96 2.32
N GLY A 94 22.21 6.76 3.50
CA GLY A 94 22.41 7.80 4.50
C GLY A 94 21.13 8.21 5.24
N VAL A 95 20.23 7.28 5.53
CA VAL A 95 19.05 7.58 6.37
C VAL A 95 19.52 8.00 7.77
N VAL A 96 18.99 9.13 8.23
CA VAL A 96 19.21 9.64 9.58
C VAL A 96 18.02 9.27 10.43
N GLY A 97 18.28 8.71 11.60
CA GLY A 97 17.28 8.27 12.54
C GLY A 97 16.53 9.44 13.18
N PRO A 98 15.44 9.15 13.91
CA PRO A 98 14.67 10.17 14.61
C PRO A 98 15.44 10.87 15.75
N ASP A 99 16.55 10.27 16.19
CA ASP A 99 17.50 10.82 17.15
C ASP A 99 18.57 11.74 16.51
N GLY A 100 18.52 11.93 15.18
CA GLY A 100 19.49 12.74 14.45
C GLY A 100 20.81 12.03 14.14
N ASN A 101 20.96 10.76 14.52
CA ASN A 101 22.16 9.96 14.23
C ASN A 101 21.94 9.05 13.02
N PRO A 102 23.00 8.66 12.28
CA PRO A 102 22.88 7.65 11.22
C PRO A 102 22.29 6.35 11.75
N VAL A 103 21.39 5.74 10.98
CA VAL A 103 20.76 4.46 11.36
C VAL A 103 21.70 3.28 11.17
N VAL A 104 21.47 2.20 11.92
CA VAL A 104 22.19 0.93 11.76
C VAL A 104 21.23 -0.15 11.28
N ALA A 105 21.67 -0.98 10.34
CA ALA A 105 20.87 -2.08 9.82
C ALA A 105 20.49 -3.06 10.94
N GLY A 106 19.21 -3.44 10.99
CA GLY A 106 18.62 -4.30 12.01
C GLY A 106 18.00 -3.56 13.19
N GLU A 107 18.27 -2.26 13.37
CA GLU A 107 17.58 -1.45 14.38
C GLU A 107 16.10 -1.29 14.03
N LYS A 108 15.21 -1.53 14.99
CA LYS A 108 13.78 -1.30 14.82
C LYS A 108 13.48 0.20 14.82
N VAL A 109 12.70 0.62 13.82
CA VAL A 109 12.28 2.02 13.67
C VAL A 109 11.43 2.47 14.86
N ALA A 110 10.51 1.61 15.30
CA ALA A 110 9.67 1.86 16.46
C ALA A 110 10.47 2.15 17.73
N ASP A 111 11.55 1.39 17.98
CA ASP A 111 12.37 1.54 19.17
C ASP A 111 13.14 2.87 19.15
N LYS A 112 13.67 3.26 17.97
CA LYS A 112 14.32 4.56 17.76
C LYS A 112 13.35 5.72 17.95
N MET A 113 12.13 5.63 17.41
CA MET A 113 11.10 6.66 17.58
C MET A 113 10.73 6.84 19.07
N LYS A 114 10.54 5.73 19.78
CA LYS A 114 10.25 5.74 21.23
C LYS A 114 11.41 6.32 22.04
N ALA A 115 12.65 5.93 21.72
CA ALA A 115 13.85 6.46 22.38
C ALA A 115 14.02 7.98 22.14
N ALA A 116 13.66 8.47 20.96
CA ALA A 116 13.65 9.89 20.63
C ALA A 116 12.43 10.66 21.18
N GLY A 117 11.50 9.99 21.86
CA GLY A 117 10.30 10.62 22.42
C GLY A 117 9.26 11.05 21.37
N ILE A 118 9.30 10.48 20.15
CA ILE A 118 8.36 10.79 19.08
C ILE A 118 7.04 10.07 19.33
N THR A 119 5.95 10.82 19.31
CA THR A 119 4.58 10.29 19.41
C THR A 119 3.90 10.31 18.05
N VAL A 120 2.90 9.44 17.86
CA VAL A 120 2.09 9.38 16.63
C VAL A 120 0.63 9.67 16.98
N SER A 121 -0.01 10.52 16.17
CA SER A 121 -1.41 10.93 16.33
C SER A 121 -2.38 9.78 16.03
N ALA A 122 -3.67 10.03 16.27
CA ALA A 122 -4.74 9.24 15.65
C ALA A 122 -4.59 9.23 14.11
N PRO A 123 -5.07 8.19 13.41
CA PRO A 123 -5.03 8.11 11.95
C PRO A 123 -5.77 9.30 11.33
N VAL A 124 -5.19 9.87 10.27
CA VAL A 124 -5.76 11.03 9.57
C VAL A 124 -6.37 10.67 8.21
N GLY A 125 -6.07 9.48 7.70
CA GLY A 125 -6.57 9.02 6.41
C GLY A 125 -5.68 7.93 5.81
N VAL A 126 -5.74 7.80 4.49
CA VAL A 126 -4.89 6.84 3.76
C VAL A 126 -4.02 7.56 2.73
N ALA A 127 -2.85 6.99 2.43
CA ALA A 127 -1.96 7.52 1.41
C ALA A 127 -2.63 7.48 0.02
N PHE A 128 -2.74 8.64 -0.63
CA PHE A 128 -3.39 8.78 -1.95
C PHE A 128 -2.56 8.16 -3.08
N PHE A 129 -1.23 8.24 -2.95
CA PHE A 129 -0.25 7.64 -3.84
C PHE A 129 0.96 7.17 -3.02
N ASP A 130 1.94 6.56 -3.69
CA ASP A 130 3.19 6.18 -3.05
C ASP A 130 3.95 7.44 -2.60
N TYR A 131 4.27 7.49 -1.31
CA TYR A 131 5.14 8.50 -0.76
C TYR A 131 6.58 8.06 -0.99
N LEU A 132 7.33 8.92 -1.66
CA LEU A 132 8.74 8.73 -1.92
C LEU A 132 9.54 9.18 -0.71
N ARG A 133 10.79 8.72 -0.61
CA ARG A 133 11.74 9.18 0.41
C ARG A 133 11.70 10.71 0.51
N ASN A 134 11.74 11.22 1.73
CA ASN A 134 11.85 12.64 1.98
C ASN A 134 13.08 13.22 1.23
N PRO A 135 12.91 14.27 0.42
CA PRO A 135 13.99 14.79 -0.43
C PRO A 135 15.11 15.47 0.38
N GLY A 136 14.89 15.76 1.66
CA GLY A 136 15.80 16.47 2.56
C GLY A 136 15.25 17.84 2.95
N GLY A 137 15.56 18.28 4.17
CA GLY A 137 15.14 19.57 4.70
C GLY A 137 13.62 19.80 4.68
N ASP A 138 13.23 20.97 4.17
CA ASP A 138 11.84 21.40 3.99
C ASP A 138 11.29 21.13 2.59
N GLY A 139 12.06 20.43 1.74
CA GLY A 139 11.72 20.13 0.34
C GLY A 139 11.56 21.36 -0.58
N ILE A 140 11.96 22.55 -0.13
CA ILE A 140 11.92 23.82 -0.89
C ILE A 140 13.34 24.32 -1.15
N ASN A 141 14.20 24.34 -0.12
CA ASN A 141 15.56 24.82 -0.24
C ASN A 141 16.48 23.77 -0.91
N PRO A 142 17.08 24.05 -2.08
CA PRO A 142 17.92 23.08 -2.78
C PRO A 142 19.21 22.72 -2.01
N LEU A 143 19.64 23.55 -1.04
CA LEU A 143 20.82 23.28 -0.22
C LEU A 143 20.61 22.15 0.79
N ASP A 144 19.36 21.92 1.20
CA ASP A 144 19.02 20.96 2.25
C ASP A 144 18.58 19.60 1.67
N LEU A 145 18.66 19.45 0.34
CA LEU A 145 18.29 18.21 -0.34
C LEU A 145 19.39 17.14 -0.21
N ASN A 146 18.96 15.90 -0.06
CA ASN A 146 19.83 14.72 -0.02
C ASN A 146 20.59 14.51 -1.34
N PHE A 147 19.98 14.94 -2.46
CA PHE A 147 20.54 14.82 -3.80
C PHE A 147 20.59 16.19 -4.49
N GLN A 148 21.65 16.43 -5.27
CA GLN A 148 21.84 17.68 -5.98
C GLN A 148 20.67 17.95 -6.93
N ASN A 149 19.87 18.98 -6.61
CA ASN A 149 18.77 19.48 -7.44
C ASN A 149 17.76 18.41 -7.89
N LEU A 150 17.54 17.38 -7.08
CA LEU A 150 16.63 16.28 -7.38
C LEU A 150 15.53 16.20 -6.32
N ASN A 151 14.30 16.56 -6.71
CA ASN A 151 13.12 16.42 -5.89
C ASN A 151 11.96 15.86 -6.73
N TYR A 152 11.73 14.55 -6.63
CA TYR A 152 10.65 13.88 -7.36
C TYR A 152 9.26 14.18 -6.79
N GLN A 153 9.19 14.52 -5.51
CA GLN A 153 7.94 14.73 -4.80
C GLN A 153 8.16 15.72 -3.67
N ASN A 154 7.90 16.99 -3.96
CA ASN A 154 8.09 18.05 -2.99
C ASN A 154 7.07 18.00 -1.86
N ARG A 155 5.86 17.49 -2.12
CA ARG A 155 4.76 17.42 -1.14
C ARG A 155 3.91 16.19 -1.39
N VAL A 156 3.33 15.68 -0.31
CA VAL A 156 2.40 14.56 -0.33
C VAL A 156 1.04 14.97 0.20
N THR A 157 0.03 14.17 -0.12
CA THR A 157 -1.34 14.34 0.37
C THR A 157 -1.95 12.98 0.68
N PHE A 158 -2.91 12.97 1.60
CA PHE A 158 -3.70 11.80 1.97
C PHE A 158 -5.17 12.03 1.61
N THR A 159 -5.92 10.95 1.48
CA THR A 159 -7.36 11.00 1.25
C THR A 159 -8.14 10.78 2.54
N THR A 160 -9.21 11.56 2.66
CA THR A 160 -10.27 11.43 3.67
C THR A 160 -11.62 11.30 2.97
N ASP A 161 -12.62 10.75 3.65
CA ASP A 161 -14.00 10.62 3.14
C ASP A 161 -14.05 10.03 1.73
N TYR A 162 -13.56 8.79 1.61
CA TYR A 162 -13.25 8.17 0.34
C TYR A 162 -13.59 6.68 0.36
N VAL A 163 -14.04 6.12 -0.75
CA VAL A 163 -14.17 4.66 -0.89
C VAL A 163 -12.90 4.06 -1.45
N VAL A 164 -12.18 3.30 -0.62
CA VAL A 164 -11.02 2.53 -1.05
C VAL A 164 -11.39 1.08 -1.33
N GLU A 165 -10.73 0.48 -2.31
CA GLU A 165 -10.84 -0.93 -2.65
C GLU A 165 -9.47 -1.62 -2.47
N LEU A 166 -9.38 -2.45 -1.44
CA LEU A 166 -8.16 -3.14 -1.04
C LEU A 166 -8.25 -4.66 -1.27
N PRO A 167 -7.12 -5.34 -1.53
CA PRO A 167 -7.07 -6.79 -1.51
C PRO A 167 -7.18 -7.32 -0.07
N ILE A 168 -7.96 -8.38 0.10
CA ILE A 168 -8.10 -9.12 1.35
C ILE A 168 -7.02 -10.20 1.39
N VAL A 169 -6.22 -10.18 2.45
CA VAL A 169 -5.13 -11.13 2.71
C VAL A 169 -5.45 -11.87 4.00
N GLU A 170 -5.21 -13.18 4.00
CA GLU A 170 -5.71 -14.09 5.05
C GLU A 170 -5.11 -13.81 6.43
N SER A 171 -3.84 -13.43 6.48
CA SER A 171 -3.12 -13.14 7.72
C SER A 171 -1.85 -12.33 7.46
N ASP A 172 -1.24 -11.82 8.53
CA ASP A 172 0.05 -11.12 8.47
C ASP A 172 1.18 -11.99 7.90
N GLU A 173 1.16 -13.30 8.16
CA GLU A 173 2.16 -14.24 7.63
C GLU A 173 2.04 -14.43 6.12
N VAL A 174 0.81 -14.36 5.59
CA VAL A 174 0.59 -14.37 4.14
C VAL A 174 0.97 -13.02 3.54
N TYR A 175 0.62 -11.93 4.23
CA TYR A 175 0.98 -10.57 3.83
C TYR A 175 2.50 -10.36 3.73
N ALA A 176 3.26 -10.90 4.68
CA ALA A 176 4.73 -10.84 4.67
C ALA A 176 5.37 -11.52 3.44
N LYS A 177 4.62 -12.41 2.76
CA LYS A 177 5.03 -13.10 1.53
C LYS A 177 4.48 -12.43 0.28
N ALA A 178 3.83 -11.27 0.41
CA ALA A 178 3.29 -10.52 -0.71
C ALA A 178 4.40 -10.25 -1.73
N PRO A 179 4.16 -10.53 -3.03
CA PRO A 179 5.13 -10.24 -4.07
C PRO A 179 5.62 -8.79 -4.08
N MET A 180 4.72 -7.84 -3.82
CA MET A 180 5.05 -6.42 -3.72
C MET A 180 5.18 -6.01 -2.26
N ALA A 181 6.42 -5.75 -1.83
CA ALA A 181 6.71 -5.31 -0.47
C ALA A 181 5.94 -4.03 -0.12
N GLY A 182 5.24 -4.05 1.02
CA GLY A 182 4.49 -2.93 1.58
C GLY A 182 3.22 -2.52 0.85
N ILE A 183 2.72 -3.33 -0.09
CA ILE A 183 1.40 -3.10 -0.71
C ILE A 183 0.31 -2.94 0.36
N ALA A 184 -0.67 -2.06 0.14
CA ALA A 184 -1.79 -1.95 1.06
C ALA A 184 -2.72 -3.15 0.92
N ALA A 185 -3.13 -3.71 2.06
CA ALA A 185 -4.04 -4.83 2.14
C ALA A 185 -5.07 -4.62 3.27
N PHE A 186 -6.09 -5.45 3.24
CA PHE A 186 -7.00 -5.67 4.36
C PHE A 186 -6.70 -7.06 4.92
N ILE A 187 -6.33 -7.15 6.20
CA ILE A 187 -6.04 -8.44 6.83
C ILE A 187 -7.31 -9.01 7.46
N ALA A 188 -7.76 -10.15 6.95
CA ALA A 188 -8.89 -10.89 7.49
C ALA A 188 -8.85 -12.36 7.08
N ALA A 189 -9.29 -13.24 7.97
CA ALA A 189 -9.35 -14.66 7.71
C ALA A 189 -10.44 -15.03 6.69
N LYS A 190 -10.26 -16.16 6.03
CA LYS A 190 -11.31 -16.78 5.22
C LYS A 190 -12.48 -17.23 6.09
N GLY A 191 -13.68 -17.24 5.52
CA GLY A 191 -14.89 -17.70 6.21
C GLY A 191 -14.83 -19.21 6.52
N PRO A 192 -15.63 -19.69 7.51
CA PRO A 192 -15.58 -21.07 7.99
C PRO A 192 -16.01 -22.13 6.97
N ASN A 193 -16.61 -21.75 5.82
CA ASN A 193 -17.07 -22.64 4.76
C ASN A 193 -16.78 -22.07 3.36
N ALA A 194 -15.51 -21.71 3.09
CA ALA A 194 -15.08 -21.10 1.83
C ALA A 194 -15.46 -21.94 0.57
N GLY A 195 -16.69 -21.79 0.05
CA GLY A 195 -17.15 -22.61 -1.06
C GLY A 195 -18.65 -22.56 -1.41
N THR A 196 -19.55 -22.29 -0.47
CA THR A 196 -21.01 -22.25 -0.74
C THR A 196 -21.70 -21.25 0.18
N GLY A 197 -22.51 -20.34 -0.38
CA GLY A 197 -23.32 -19.41 0.42
C GLY A 197 -22.75 -17.99 0.55
N THR A 198 -23.39 -17.23 1.43
CA THR A 198 -23.37 -15.76 1.62
C THR A 198 -21.97 -15.16 1.89
N VAL A 199 -21.88 -13.84 2.08
CA VAL A 199 -20.60 -13.14 2.35
C VAL A 199 -19.83 -13.75 3.54
N ALA A 200 -20.54 -14.23 4.57
CA ALA A 200 -19.95 -14.83 5.77
C ALA A 200 -19.18 -16.13 5.50
N ASP A 201 -19.53 -16.86 4.43
CA ASP A 201 -18.85 -18.09 4.06
C ASP A 201 -17.54 -17.80 3.29
N PHE A 202 -17.42 -16.62 2.69
CA PHE A 202 -16.25 -16.22 1.90
C PHE A 202 -15.14 -15.59 2.76
N THR A 203 -15.50 -14.76 3.72
CA THR A 203 -14.56 -14.02 4.57
C THR A 203 -15.16 -13.77 5.95
N THR A 204 -14.32 -13.53 6.96
CA THR A 204 -14.79 -13.12 8.29
C THR A 204 -15.35 -11.70 8.32
N ILE A 205 -15.01 -10.88 7.32
CA ILE A 205 -15.45 -9.48 7.18
C ILE A 205 -16.93 -9.42 6.77
N LYS A 206 -17.70 -8.53 7.40
CA LYS A 206 -19.10 -8.27 7.04
C LYS A 206 -19.29 -6.80 6.64
N PRO A 207 -20.15 -6.51 5.65
CA PRO A 207 -20.61 -5.15 5.41
C PRO A 207 -21.18 -4.54 6.69
N GLY A 208 -20.75 -3.32 7.01
CA GLY A 208 -21.10 -2.62 8.24
C GLY A 208 -20.08 -2.77 9.39
N ASP A 209 -19.09 -3.65 9.27
CA ASP A 209 -18.01 -3.74 10.26
C ASP A 209 -17.17 -2.46 10.26
N PHE A 210 -16.79 -2.01 11.46
CA PHE A 210 -15.84 -0.90 11.62
C PHE A 210 -14.41 -1.39 11.45
N GLU A 211 -13.56 -0.49 10.99
CA GLU A 211 -12.19 -0.81 10.63
C GLU A 211 -11.19 0.04 11.39
N SER A 212 -10.05 -0.56 11.72
CA SER A 212 -8.86 0.09 12.24
C SER A 212 -7.65 -0.39 11.44
N PHE A 213 -6.45 -0.27 12.00
CA PHE A 213 -5.21 -0.63 11.33
C PHE A 213 -4.33 -1.53 12.19
N ASP A 214 -3.53 -2.37 11.53
CA ASP A 214 -2.51 -3.21 12.15
C ASP A 214 -1.16 -2.46 12.32
N LYS A 215 -0.15 -3.16 12.85
CA LYS A 215 1.24 -2.66 12.99
C LYS A 215 1.94 -2.30 11.68
N ASN A 216 1.41 -2.74 10.54
CA ASN A 216 1.91 -2.46 9.20
C ASN A 216 1.06 -1.40 8.47
N SER A 217 0.14 -0.75 9.17
CA SER A 217 -0.85 0.18 8.62
C SER A 217 -1.73 -0.40 7.52
N ASN A 218 -1.98 -1.70 7.53
CA ASN A 218 -3.06 -2.35 6.77
C ASN A 218 -4.37 -2.23 7.52
N LEU A 219 -5.49 -2.30 6.79
CA LEU A 219 -6.81 -2.28 7.41
C LEU A 219 -7.17 -3.63 8.03
N ILE A 220 -7.82 -3.57 9.20
CA ILE A 220 -8.35 -4.74 9.92
C ILE A 220 -9.73 -4.41 10.47
N VAL A 221 -10.56 -5.43 10.67
CA VAL A 221 -11.82 -5.27 11.42
C VAL A 221 -11.50 -4.97 12.87
N THR A 222 -12.16 -3.98 13.45
CA THR A 222 -12.05 -3.66 14.88
C THR A 222 -13.36 -3.95 15.62
N THR A 223 -13.22 -4.40 16.87
CA THR A 223 -14.35 -4.54 17.80
C THR A 223 -14.58 -3.26 18.61
N ASP A 224 -13.58 -2.37 18.67
CA ASP A 224 -13.69 -1.05 19.28
C ASP A 224 -14.34 -0.07 18.27
N LYS A 225 -15.62 0.23 18.51
CA LYS A 225 -16.44 1.09 17.63
C LYS A 225 -16.37 2.57 18.02
N THR A 226 -15.73 2.86 19.14
CA THR A 226 -15.70 4.19 19.78
C THR A 226 -14.32 4.79 19.85
N GLY A 227 -13.27 4.00 19.64
CA GLY A 227 -11.88 4.45 19.76
C GLY A 227 -11.42 5.38 18.64
N ASP A 228 -10.43 6.21 18.99
CA ASP A 228 -9.75 7.16 18.11
C ASP A 228 -9.02 6.50 16.92
N LYS A 229 -8.94 5.16 16.90
CA LYS A 229 -8.27 4.38 15.85
C LYS A 229 -9.23 3.85 14.78
N VAL A 230 -10.53 4.11 14.87
CA VAL A 230 -11.50 3.74 13.83
C VAL A 230 -11.29 4.65 12.62
N ILE A 231 -11.09 4.07 11.45
CA ILE A 231 -10.81 4.80 10.21
C ILE A 231 -11.90 4.71 9.16
N GLY A 232 -12.77 3.70 9.25
CA GLY A 232 -13.77 3.47 8.23
C GLY A 232 -14.76 2.38 8.55
N GLN A 233 -15.60 2.10 7.58
CA GLN A 233 -16.60 1.04 7.63
C GLN A 233 -16.65 0.27 6.31
N VAL A 234 -16.78 -1.05 6.43
CA VAL A 234 -16.89 -1.95 5.28
C VAL A 234 -18.20 -1.68 4.56
N LEU A 235 -18.14 -1.37 3.27
CA LEU A 235 -19.33 -1.25 2.42
C LEU A 235 -19.67 -2.56 1.72
N GLN A 236 -18.65 -3.24 1.19
CA GLN A 236 -18.87 -4.40 0.34
C GLN A 236 -17.65 -5.32 0.33
N VAL A 237 -17.92 -6.62 0.36
CA VAL A 237 -16.93 -7.64 0.01
C VAL A 237 -17.18 -8.11 -1.41
N VAL A 238 -16.12 -8.13 -2.22
CA VAL A 238 -16.15 -8.51 -3.63
C VAL A 238 -15.32 -9.77 -3.81
N LYS A 239 -16.01 -10.89 -4.08
CA LYS A 239 -15.34 -12.14 -4.49
C LYS A 239 -14.73 -11.94 -5.87
N PRO A 240 -13.45 -12.34 -6.09
CA PRO A 240 -12.86 -12.26 -7.40
C PRO A 240 -13.68 -13.14 -8.35
N ARG A 241 -13.95 -12.59 -9.54
CA ARG A 241 -14.52 -13.41 -10.61
C ARG A 241 -13.44 -14.34 -11.11
N ALA A 242 -13.35 -15.53 -10.50
CA ALA A 242 -12.69 -16.65 -11.14
C ALA A 242 -13.22 -16.72 -12.57
N ASN A 243 -12.34 -16.77 -13.57
CA ASN A 243 -12.71 -16.82 -14.98
C ASN A 243 -13.24 -15.50 -15.63
N SER A 244 -12.66 -14.34 -15.28
CA SER A 244 -12.82 -13.08 -16.01
C SER A 244 -12.52 -13.18 -17.53
N MET A 245 -13.02 -12.24 -18.34
CA MET A 245 -12.72 -12.17 -19.79
C MET A 245 -11.21 -12.11 -20.09
N LEU A 246 -10.40 -11.63 -19.14
CA LEU A 246 -8.95 -11.60 -19.28
C LEU A 246 -8.33 -13.01 -19.35
N LYS A 247 -8.98 -14.05 -18.81
CA LYS A 247 -8.49 -15.43 -18.95
C LYS A 247 -8.37 -15.90 -20.41
N TYR A 248 -9.17 -15.30 -21.30
CA TYR A 248 -9.15 -15.61 -22.74
C TYR A 248 -7.98 -14.93 -23.46
N VAL A 249 -7.33 -13.97 -22.82
CA VAL A 249 -6.09 -13.35 -23.31
C VAL A 249 -4.93 -14.27 -22.95
N ARG A 250 -4.32 -14.87 -23.97
CA ARG A 250 -3.17 -15.77 -23.80
C ARG A 250 -1.91 -14.94 -23.51
N THR A 251 -1.30 -15.18 -22.36
CA THR A 251 0.05 -14.68 -22.06
C THR A 251 1.09 -15.59 -22.74
N SER A 252 2.15 -15.02 -23.32
CA SER A 252 3.14 -15.77 -24.12
C SER A 252 3.92 -16.83 -23.34
N SER A 253 3.99 -16.71 -22.02
CA SER A 253 4.39 -17.79 -21.10
C SER A 253 3.78 -17.51 -19.71
N ASN A 254 4.14 -18.29 -18.69
CA ASN A 254 3.83 -17.99 -17.28
C ASN A 254 5.04 -17.36 -16.55
N GLY A 255 5.92 -16.69 -17.30
CA GLY A 255 7.31 -16.44 -16.90
C GLY A 255 7.50 -15.49 -15.71
N GLY A 256 8.54 -15.78 -14.92
CA GLY A 256 9.06 -14.92 -13.85
C GLY A 256 8.38 -15.08 -12.49
N GLY A 257 8.74 -14.21 -11.54
CA GLY A 257 8.03 -14.07 -10.27
C GLY A 257 6.67 -13.38 -10.44
N GLU A 258 5.84 -13.41 -9.39
CA GLU A 258 4.44 -12.94 -9.41
C GLU A 258 4.26 -11.50 -9.94
N LEU A 259 5.21 -10.59 -9.72
CA LEU A 259 5.15 -9.20 -10.20
C LEU A 259 5.29 -9.05 -11.72
N ASN A 260 5.81 -10.07 -12.40
CA ASN A 260 5.97 -10.06 -13.85
C ASN A 260 4.76 -10.64 -14.57
N LYS A 261 3.77 -11.19 -13.84
CA LYS A 261 2.59 -11.78 -14.44
C LYS A 261 1.67 -10.71 -15.00
N MET A 262 1.38 -10.82 -16.30
CA MET A 262 0.48 -9.92 -17.01
C MET A 262 -0.99 -10.29 -16.78
N PRO A 263 -1.93 -9.31 -16.82
CA PRO A 263 -3.36 -9.60 -16.76
C PRO A 263 -3.73 -10.51 -17.92
N GLY A 264 -4.25 -11.69 -17.61
CA GLY A 264 -4.46 -12.71 -18.62
C GLY A 264 -4.64 -14.11 -18.05
N SER A 265 -4.28 -15.10 -18.85
CA SER A 265 -4.16 -16.50 -18.40
C SER A 265 -3.10 -16.70 -17.31
N ALA A 266 -2.10 -15.82 -17.18
CA ALA A 266 -1.04 -15.94 -16.16
C ALA A 266 -1.52 -15.59 -14.74
N THR A 267 -2.55 -14.75 -14.62
CA THR A 267 -3.16 -14.36 -13.33
C THR A 267 -4.55 -14.99 -13.14
N ASP A 268 -4.90 -16.03 -13.91
CA ASP A 268 -6.26 -16.60 -13.93
C ASP A 268 -7.38 -15.56 -14.15
N GLY A 269 -7.05 -14.45 -14.81
CA GLY A 269 -7.92 -13.30 -15.03
C GLY A 269 -8.14 -12.40 -13.80
N VAL A 270 -7.42 -12.62 -12.69
CA VAL A 270 -7.44 -11.72 -11.52
C VAL A 270 -6.57 -10.48 -11.74
N GLY A 271 -6.95 -9.38 -11.09
CA GLY A 271 -6.24 -8.09 -11.22
C GLY A 271 -4.92 -8.03 -10.46
N HIS A 272 -4.11 -7.02 -10.76
CA HIS A 272 -2.80 -6.81 -10.13
C HIS A 272 -2.88 -6.65 -8.61
N LYS A 273 -3.93 -5.98 -8.08
CA LYS A 273 -4.14 -5.83 -6.62
C LYS A 273 -4.08 -7.17 -5.89
N LEU A 274 -4.74 -8.20 -6.42
CA LEU A 274 -4.80 -9.54 -5.83
C LEU A 274 -3.48 -10.28 -6.04
N SER A 275 -2.93 -10.22 -7.26
CA SER A 275 -1.70 -10.93 -7.61
C SER A 275 -0.50 -10.41 -6.80
N TYR A 276 -0.38 -9.09 -6.63
CA TYR A 276 0.76 -8.45 -5.98
C TYR A 276 0.72 -8.50 -4.45
N SER A 277 -0.48 -8.70 -3.88
CA SER A 277 -0.67 -8.83 -2.42
C SER A 277 -0.78 -10.28 -1.94
N GLY A 278 -0.91 -11.25 -2.85
CA GLY A 278 -1.30 -12.61 -2.49
C GLY A 278 -2.74 -12.70 -1.96
N GLY A 279 -3.59 -11.71 -2.29
CA GLY A 279 -4.95 -11.61 -1.79
C GLY A 279 -5.93 -12.60 -2.44
N TYR A 280 -6.94 -13.00 -1.67
CA TYR A 280 -8.00 -13.93 -2.12
C TYR A 280 -9.33 -13.25 -2.42
N GLY A 281 -9.47 -11.97 -2.07
CA GLY A 281 -10.71 -11.21 -2.13
C GLY A 281 -10.46 -9.71 -2.30
N LEU A 282 -11.48 -8.95 -2.64
CA LEU A 282 -11.45 -7.49 -2.59
C LEU A 282 -12.47 -7.01 -1.56
N VAL A 283 -12.15 -5.92 -0.88
CA VAL A 283 -13.06 -5.25 0.05
C VAL A 283 -13.11 -3.77 -0.27
N ARG A 284 -14.31 -3.20 -0.16
CA ARG A 284 -14.56 -1.77 -0.32
C ARG A 284 -14.90 -1.17 1.03
N VAL A 285 -14.17 -0.14 1.37
CA VAL A 285 -14.19 0.52 2.67
C VAL A 285 -14.53 1.97 2.45
N ASN A 286 -15.53 2.47 3.16
CA ASN A 286 -15.74 3.91 3.27
C ASN A 286 -14.86 4.44 4.39
N LEU A 287 -13.89 5.29 4.06
CA LEU A 287 -13.16 6.04 5.05
C LEU A 287 -14.09 7.09 5.67
N ILE A 288 -14.05 7.19 6.99
CA ILE A 288 -14.86 8.14 7.74
C ILE A 288 -13.89 9.14 8.36
N ASN A 289 -13.95 10.39 7.91
CA ASN A 289 -13.28 11.49 8.58
C ASN A 289 -14.07 11.84 9.84
N ARG A 290 -13.39 11.95 10.99
CA ARG A 290 -13.99 12.33 12.27
C ARG A 290 -13.27 13.53 12.85
#